data_AF-A0A1I6RA32-F1
#
_entry.id   AF-A0A1I6RA32-F1
#
_cell.length_a   1.000
_cell.length_b   1.000
_cell.length_c   1.000
_cell.angle_alpha   90.00
_cell.angle_beta   90.00
_cell.angle_gamma   90.00
#
_symmetry.space_group_name_H-M   'P 1'
#
loop_
_entity.id
_entity.type
_entity.pdbx_description
1 polymer ?
#
loop_
_entity_poly.entity_id
_entity_poly.type
_entity_poly.pdbx_seq_one_letter_code
_entity_poly.pdbx_strand_id
1 'polypeptide(L)'
;MEHQGSNDPSVMKRIILVLRRLPARIVAYVAAKRRAKRASSKLAQHAIPMELKQEFVRELRAGWKSLGEQRTESPVEALSEIYNEQERAIIHRIRHETEIANQNNVTRTEAYRAVYFRCPELHWALLAHLVSRNGGWNMTDLQGELLPRLLDRAYRKQTFLMLERANAMIFQDAYPQLLLYEASRKEGRELFSLLPAFGVSGFMRPVWSQFWRRKDAAMLTTALIVNEQHVIEVPLVRSTYFKEHVTRKPAFLLQTPLQTNAVFMPYGAPNEGAMKLAGLVLENFRSLEERIEFGKRLYAILYGVPEVHRGVLAFVRAVHHTGSRADYAPHLFTKQLRPQSTRSYVEKLDGCKLKRGAKKLASPELGAAWQDVPVEIGGREDWFQETSEVEGYFEQLLIPEVFVISEEHCRAINKIELAVLAAQRLKPSSVQDKRR
;
A
#
# COMPACT_ATOMS: atom_id res chain seq x y z
N MET A 1 21.82 6.66 -51.46
CA MET A 1 21.96 8.02 -50.86
C MET A 1 20.90 8.85 -51.56
N GLU A 2 19.91 9.48 -50.93
CA GLU A 2 19.89 10.19 -49.64
C GLU A 2 18.51 10.08 -48.98
N HIS A 3 18.48 9.89 -47.66
CA HIS A 3 17.27 10.05 -46.84
C HIS A 3 17.07 11.55 -46.56
N GLN A 4 16.08 12.18 -47.19
CA GLN A 4 15.61 13.51 -46.77
C GLN A 4 14.70 13.37 -45.55
N GLY A 5 15.25 13.62 -44.36
CA GLY A 5 14.47 13.80 -43.15
C GLY A 5 13.67 15.09 -43.22
N SER A 6 12.34 15.01 -43.10
CA SER A 6 11.50 16.20 -42.99
C SER A 6 11.76 16.89 -41.65
N ASN A 7 12.60 17.92 -41.67
CA ASN A 7 12.74 18.87 -40.56
C ASN A 7 11.49 19.75 -40.52
N ASP A 8 10.44 19.31 -39.83
CA ASP A 8 9.30 20.17 -39.51
C ASP A 8 9.76 21.25 -38.52
N PRO A 9 9.83 22.55 -38.92
CA PRO A 9 10.25 23.64 -38.05
C PRO A 9 9.34 23.84 -36.83
N SER A 10 8.12 23.26 -36.82
CA SER A 10 7.22 23.25 -35.67
C SER A 10 7.70 22.32 -34.54
N VAL A 11 8.34 21.19 -34.90
CA VAL A 11 8.89 20.21 -33.97
C VAL A 11 10.18 20.74 -33.35
N MET A 12 11.07 21.33 -34.15
CA MET A 12 12.33 21.92 -33.68
C MET A 12 12.09 23.11 -32.73
N LYS A 13 11.14 24.00 -33.06
CA LYS A 13 10.74 25.11 -32.15
C LYS A 13 10.17 24.61 -30.82
N ARG A 14 9.44 23.49 -30.82
CA ARG A 14 8.90 22.88 -29.59
C ARG A 14 9.98 22.19 -28.77
N ILE A 15 10.93 21.49 -29.40
CA ILE A 15 12.10 20.91 -28.72
C ILE A 15 12.93 22.00 -28.05
N ILE A 16 13.19 23.10 -28.76
CA ILE A 16 13.89 24.28 -28.21
C ILE A 16 13.11 24.89 -27.04
N LEU A 17 11.78 24.97 -27.12
CA LEU A 17 10.95 25.49 -26.02
C LEU A 17 10.95 24.57 -24.78
N VAL A 18 10.98 23.24 -24.99
CA VAL A 18 11.10 22.25 -23.92
C VAL A 18 12.49 22.32 -23.27
N LEU A 19 13.55 22.41 -24.06
CA LEU A 19 14.93 22.56 -23.59
C LEU A 19 15.14 23.89 -22.85
N ARG A 20 14.54 24.99 -23.30
CA ARG A 20 14.58 26.30 -22.60
C ARG A 20 13.83 26.28 -21.27
N ARG A 21 12.83 25.41 -21.10
CA ARG A 21 12.05 25.26 -19.86
C ARG A 21 12.62 24.20 -18.90
N LEU A 22 13.59 23.40 -19.32
CA LEU A 22 14.24 22.39 -18.48
C LEU A 22 14.86 23.00 -17.21
N PRO A 23 15.63 24.10 -17.28
CA PRO A 23 16.20 24.74 -16.10
C PRO A 23 15.13 25.19 -15.11
N ALA A 24 14.04 25.81 -15.58
CA ALA A 24 12.94 26.24 -14.72
C ALA A 24 12.21 25.05 -14.06
N ARG A 25 12.05 23.93 -14.77
CA ARG A 25 11.45 22.70 -14.22
C ARG A 25 12.34 22.03 -13.17
N ILE A 26 13.65 22.01 -13.39
CA ILE A 26 14.64 21.51 -12.42
C ILE A 26 14.62 22.39 -11.17
N VAL A 27 14.65 23.72 -11.34
CA VAL A 27 14.54 24.69 -10.23
C VAL A 27 13.24 24.50 -9.44
N ALA A 28 12.10 24.36 -10.12
CA ALA A 28 10.81 24.11 -9.46
C ALA A 28 10.79 22.75 -8.72
N TYR A 29 11.42 21.72 -9.28
CA TYR A 29 11.56 20.42 -8.64
C TYR A 29 12.37 20.52 -7.33
N VAL A 30 13.57 21.12 -7.41
CA VAL A 30 14.46 21.34 -6.26
C VAL A 30 13.78 22.20 -5.20
N ALA A 31 13.08 23.27 -5.59
CA ALA A 31 12.37 24.15 -4.67
C ALA A 31 11.28 23.40 -3.88
N ALA A 32 10.54 22.50 -4.51
CA ALA A 32 9.55 21.68 -3.81
C ALA A 32 10.17 20.64 -2.89
N LYS A 33 11.26 19.98 -3.30
CA LYS A 33 11.98 19.07 -2.38
C LYS A 33 12.50 19.82 -1.15
N ARG A 34 13.00 21.04 -1.31
CA ARG A 34 13.39 21.91 -0.17
C ARG A 34 12.20 22.27 0.71
N ARG A 35 11.03 22.58 0.15
CA ARG A 35 9.80 22.84 0.93
C ARG A 35 9.33 21.59 1.68
N ALA A 36 9.30 20.44 1.02
CA ALA A 36 8.94 19.15 1.63
C ALA A 36 9.88 18.81 2.79
N LYS A 37 11.19 19.00 2.61
CA LYS A 37 12.19 18.84 3.68
C LYS A 37 11.93 19.78 4.84
N ARG A 38 11.76 21.09 4.60
CA ARG A 38 11.43 22.07 5.66
C ARG A 38 10.15 21.71 6.42
N ALA A 39 9.11 21.30 5.71
CA ALA A 39 7.85 20.90 6.32
C ALA A 39 8.00 19.62 7.16
N SER A 40 8.76 18.64 6.66
CA SER A 40 9.08 17.40 7.38
C SER A 40 9.90 17.70 8.64
N SER A 41 10.94 18.54 8.54
CA SER A 41 11.73 18.98 9.70
C SER A 41 10.89 19.71 10.73
N LYS A 42 9.96 20.59 10.32
CA LYS A 42 9.06 21.29 11.24
C LYS A 42 8.16 20.32 12.01
N LEU A 43 7.61 19.32 11.35
CA LEU A 43 6.79 18.28 12.00
C LEU A 43 7.65 17.37 12.89
N ALA A 44 8.88 17.06 12.47
CA ALA A 44 9.79 16.21 13.22
C ALA A 44 10.35 16.87 14.50
N GLN A 45 10.21 18.19 14.68
CA GLN A 45 10.60 18.88 15.92
C GLN A 45 9.86 18.37 17.16
N HIS A 46 8.62 17.90 16.99
CA HIS A 46 7.82 17.31 18.06
C HIS A 46 7.75 15.77 17.95
N ALA A 47 8.63 15.18 17.14
CA ALA A 47 8.63 13.73 16.99
C ALA A 47 9.06 13.05 18.29
N ILE A 48 8.38 11.96 18.60
CA ILE A 48 8.70 11.08 19.71
C ILE A 48 9.55 9.95 19.13
N PRO A 49 10.80 9.76 19.59
CA PRO A 49 11.63 8.66 19.14
C PRO A 49 10.92 7.34 19.37
N MET A 50 10.90 6.50 18.33
CA MET A 50 10.40 5.14 18.42
C MET A 50 11.57 4.21 18.61
N GLU A 51 11.52 3.41 19.68
CA GLU A 51 12.64 2.54 20.05
C GLU A 51 12.20 1.08 20.00
N LEU A 52 13.11 0.24 19.50
CA LEU A 52 13.02 -1.21 19.63
C LEU A 52 13.93 -1.60 20.79
N LYS A 53 13.34 -1.85 21.95
CA LYS A 53 14.08 -2.11 23.19
C LYS A 53 14.94 -3.36 23.04
N GLN A 54 16.24 -3.21 23.21
CA GLN A 54 17.21 -4.30 23.02
C GLN A 54 16.98 -5.49 23.97
N GLU A 55 16.42 -5.24 25.16
CA GLU A 55 15.95 -6.31 26.05
C GLU A 55 14.86 -7.18 25.40
N PHE A 56 13.90 -6.58 24.71
CA PHE A 56 12.79 -7.28 24.06
C PHE A 56 13.27 -7.98 22.78
N VAL A 57 14.21 -7.39 22.05
CA VAL A 57 14.87 -8.04 20.90
C VAL A 57 15.61 -9.31 21.35
N ARG A 58 16.35 -9.26 22.46
CA ARG A 58 17.01 -10.45 23.03
C ARG A 58 16.01 -11.53 23.47
N GLU A 59 14.90 -11.12 24.09
CA GLU A 59 13.81 -12.04 24.47
C GLU A 59 13.20 -12.73 23.23
N LEU A 60 12.95 -11.99 22.13
CA LEU A 60 12.47 -12.60 20.87
C LEU A 60 13.50 -13.53 20.25
N ARG A 61 14.78 -13.12 20.21
CA ARG A 61 15.86 -13.95 19.67
C ARG A 61 15.95 -15.29 20.39
N ALA A 62 15.79 -15.30 21.72
CA ALA A 62 15.75 -16.53 22.50
C ALA A 62 14.52 -17.39 22.15
N GLY A 63 13.34 -16.77 22.04
CA GLY A 63 12.12 -17.45 21.63
C GLY A 63 12.23 -18.09 20.24
N TRP A 64 12.76 -17.36 19.26
CA TRP A 64 12.97 -17.88 17.91
C TRP A 64 13.97 -19.03 17.85
N LYS A 65 15.07 -18.98 18.61
CA LYS A 65 16.03 -20.08 18.70
C LYS A 65 15.39 -21.36 19.26
N SER A 66 14.59 -21.24 20.32
CA SER A 66 13.88 -22.40 20.90
C SER A 66 12.90 -23.07 19.93
N LEU A 67 12.31 -22.31 18.99
CA LEU A 67 11.43 -22.88 17.96
C LEU A 67 12.20 -23.68 16.92
N GLY A 68 13.40 -23.24 16.53
CA GLY A 68 14.26 -23.97 15.60
C GLY A 68 14.67 -25.34 16.11
N GLU A 69 14.90 -25.46 17.43
CA GLU A 69 15.25 -26.72 18.11
C GLU A 69 14.08 -27.70 18.21
N GLN A 70 12.83 -27.22 18.20
CA GLN A 70 11.61 -28.03 18.35
C GLN A 70 11.03 -28.53 17.02
N ARG A 71 11.52 -28.06 15.86
CA ARG A 71 10.98 -28.38 14.53
C ARG A 71 11.32 -29.77 14.00
N THR A 72 12.02 -30.59 14.76
CA THR A 72 12.44 -31.94 14.35
C THR A 72 11.33 -33.00 14.41
N GLU A 73 10.12 -32.72 14.90
CA GLU A 73 9.06 -33.75 15.01
C GLU A 73 7.64 -33.29 14.58
N SER A 74 7.23 -33.80 13.40
CA SER A 74 5.86 -34.19 12.99
C SER A 74 4.90 -33.19 12.28
N PRO A 75 4.04 -33.67 11.33
CA PRO A 75 3.30 -32.85 10.36
C PRO A 75 1.94 -32.31 10.84
N VAL A 76 1.49 -31.29 10.12
CA VAL A 76 0.30 -30.43 10.27
C VAL A 76 -1.06 -31.17 10.38
N GLU A 77 -1.15 -32.44 9.98
CA GLU A 77 -2.40 -33.20 9.93
C GLU A 77 -2.87 -33.70 11.32
N ALA A 78 -2.00 -33.70 12.33
CA ALA A 78 -2.35 -34.08 13.71
C ALA A 78 -3.07 -32.96 14.52
N LEU A 79 -3.22 -31.75 13.97
CA LEU A 79 -3.66 -30.57 14.73
C LEU A 79 -5.16 -30.57 15.10
N SER A 80 -6.01 -31.32 14.40
CA SER A 80 -7.45 -31.31 14.71
C SER A 80 -7.78 -32.03 16.02
N GLU A 81 -6.98 -33.02 16.43
CA GLU A 81 -7.16 -33.76 17.69
C GLU A 81 -6.55 -33.02 18.90
N ILE A 82 -5.77 -31.96 18.68
CA ILE A 82 -5.04 -31.23 19.73
C ILE A 82 -5.90 -30.13 20.39
N TYR A 83 -6.87 -29.56 19.68
CA TYR A 83 -7.68 -28.45 20.21
C TYR A 83 -8.92 -28.94 20.97
N ASN A 84 -9.16 -28.37 22.15
CA ASN A 84 -10.39 -28.61 22.89
C ASN A 84 -11.60 -27.92 22.21
N GLU A 85 -12.81 -28.23 22.66
CA GLU A 85 -14.06 -27.72 22.06
C GLU A 85 -14.12 -26.19 22.01
N GLN A 86 -13.71 -25.52 23.09
CA GLN A 86 -13.68 -24.06 23.15
C GLN A 86 -12.70 -23.47 22.14
N GLU A 87 -11.52 -24.05 22.01
CA GLU A 87 -10.51 -23.62 21.03
C GLU A 87 -10.99 -23.84 19.59
N ARG A 88 -11.64 -24.98 19.31
CA ARG A 88 -12.27 -25.23 18.00
C ARG A 88 -13.34 -24.20 17.67
N ALA A 89 -14.17 -23.81 18.63
CA ALA A 89 -15.18 -22.77 18.45
C ALA A 89 -14.55 -21.40 18.14
N ILE A 90 -13.46 -21.03 18.84
CA ILE A 90 -12.69 -19.81 18.58
C ILE A 90 -12.09 -19.83 17.16
N ILE A 91 -11.44 -20.94 16.78
CA ILE A 91 -10.85 -21.11 15.45
C ILE A 91 -11.91 -20.99 14.36
N HIS A 92 -13.04 -21.69 14.51
CA HIS A 92 -14.14 -21.66 13.55
C HIS A 92 -14.68 -20.23 13.36
N ARG A 93 -14.96 -19.53 14.47
CA ARG A 93 -15.43 -18.14 14.43
C ARG A 93 -14.43 -17.22 13.72
N ILE A 94 -13.14 -17.28 14.09
CA ILE A 94 -12.11 -16.42 13.50
C ILE A 94 -11.95 -16.70 12.00
N ARG A 95 -11.97 -17.98 11.58
CA ARG A 95 -11.92 -18.33 10.15
C ARG A 95 -13.12 -17.77 9.39
N HIS A 96 -14.32 -17.93 9.94
CA HIS A 96 -15.54 -17.42 9.33
C HIS A 96 -15.55 -15.89 9.20
N GLU A 97 -15.19 -15.17 10.28
CA GLU A 97 -15.08 -13.71 10.24
C GLU A 97 -14.01 -13.24 9.25
N THR A 98 -12.90 -13.97 9.15
CA THR A 98 -11.83 -13.67 8.19
C THR A 98 -12.31 -13.85 6.77
N GLU A 99 -13.01 -14.94 6.46
CA GLU A 99 -13.54 -15.21 5.12
C GLU A 99 -14.52 -14.11 4.66
N ILE A 100 -15.47 -13.72 5.53
CA ILE A 100 -16.42 -12.64 5.24
C ILE A 100 -15.67 -11.32 5.00
N ALA A 101 -14.73 -10.97 5.88
CA ALA A 101 -14.00 -9.71 5.76
C ALA A 101 -13.01 -9.68 4.58
N ASN A 102 -12.54 -10.84 4.12
CA ASN A 102 -11.59 -10.98 3.01
C ASN A 102 -12.24 -10.88 1.60
N GLN A 103 -13.54 -10.58 1.52
CA GLN A 103 -14.29 -10.49 0.26
C GLN A 103 -13.63 -9.56 -0.79
N ASN A 104 -13.25 -8.34 -0.40
CA ASN A 104 -12.55 -7.40 -1.29
C ASN A 104 -11.74 -6.36 -0.49
N ASN A 105 -11.07 -5.45 -1.18
CA ASN A 105 -10.24 -4.44 -0.51
C ASN A 105 -11.05 -3.53 0.44
N VAL A 106 -12.30 -3.18 0.12
CA VAL A 106 -13.10 -2.29 0.96
C VAL A 106 -13.43 -2.96 2.29
N THR A 107 -13.91 -4.21 2.26
CA THR A 107 -14.26 -4.98 3.47
C THR A 107 -13.03 -5.22 4.35
N ARG A 108 -11.90 -5.62 3.76
CA ARG A 108 -10.63 -5.82 4.48
C ARG A 108 -10.14 -4.55 5.17
N THR A 109 -10.17 -3.45 4.44
CA THR A 109 -9.72 -2.14 4.93
C THR A 109 -10.56 -1.69 6.11
N GLU A 110 -11.89 -1.88 6.04
CA GLU A 110 -12.79 -1.55 7.13
C GLU A 110 -12.61 -2.47 8.34
N ALA A 111 -12.34 -3.75 8.12
CA ALA A 111 -12.09 -4.70 9.20
C ALA A 111 -10.86 -4.30 10.05
N TYR A 112 -9.76 -3.88 9.42
CA TYR A 112 -8.60 -3.33 10.15
C TYR A 112 -8.94 -2.09 10.98
N ARG A 113 -9.73 -1.16 10.42
CA ARG A 113 -10.20 0.04 11.13
C ARG A 113 -11.02 -0.36 12.36
N ALA A 114 -11.94 -1.30 12.19
CA ALA A 114 -12.82 -1.76 13.26
C ALA A 114 -12.03 -2.41 14.41
N VAL A 115 -11.05 -3.27 14.10
CA VAL A 115 -10.15 -3.84 15.13
C VAL A 115 -9.40 -2.73 15.86
N TYR A 116 -8.79 -1.80 15.13
CA TYR A 116 -8.00 -0.74 15.75
C TYR A 116 -8.81 0.09 16.75
N PHE A 117 -10.06 0.46 16.42
CA PHE A 117 -10.89 1.23 17.35
C PHE A 117 -11.33 0.42 18.59
N ARG A 118 -11.33 -0.92 18.53
CA ARG A 118 -11.58 -1.78 19.70
C ARG A 118 -10.31 -2.06 20.50
N CYS A 119 -9.16 -2.10 19.83
CA CYS A 119 -7.84 -2.38 20.40
C CYS A 119 -6.80 -1.37 19.90
N PRO A 120 -6.80 -0.11 20.40
CA PRO A 120 -5.87 0.92 19.92
C PRO A 120 -4.39 0.59 20.15
N GLU A 121 -4.07 -0.34 21.05
CA GLU A 121 -2.71 -0.84 21.25
C GLU A 121 -2.18 -1.66 20.05
N LEU A 122 -3.05 -2.14 19.17
CA LEU A 122 -2.68 -2.81 17.92
C LEU A 122 -2.34 -1.78 16.84
N HIS A 123 -1.21 -1.10 17.00
CA HIS A 123 -0.77 -0.05 16.08
C HIS A 123 -0.76 -0.48 14.61
N TRP A 124 -0.33 -1.72 14.35
CA TRP A 124 -0.32 -2.31 13.01
C TRP A 124 -1.69 -2.30 12.34
N ALA A 125 -2.81 -2.46 13.08
CA ALA A 125 -4.15 -2.43 12.49
C ALA A 125 -4.48 -1.06 11.86
N LEU A 126 -4.08 0.05 12.49
CA LEU A 126 -4.23 1.38 11.89
C LEU A 126 -3.31 1.54 10.66
N LEU A 127 -2.07 1.07 10.75
CA LEU A 127 -1.13 1.13 9.63
C LEU A 127 -1.66 0.34 8.43
N ALA A 128 -2.11 -0.90 8.65
CA ALA A 128 -2.68 -1.78 7.64
C ALA A 128 -3.95 -1.17 7.02
N HIS A 129 -4.81 -0.53 7.82
CA HIS A 129 -5.94 0.25 7.30
C HIS A 129 -5.48 1.30 6.29
N LEU A 130 -4.47 2.11 6.63
CA LEU A 130 -3.98 3.19 5.77
C LEU A 130 -3.29 2.68 4.50
N VAL A 131 -2.45 1.65 4.61
CA VAL A 131 -1.78 1.04 3.46
C VAL A 131 -2.81 0.38 2.55
N SER A 132 -3.80 -0.33 3.11
CA SER A 132 -4.88 -0.96 2.34
C SER A 132 -5.77 0.06 1.64
N ARG A 133 -6.02 1.23 2.23
CA ARG A 133 -6.70 2.35 1.54
C ARG A 133 -5.95 2.78 0.27
N ASN A 134 -4.62 2.76 0.32
CA ASN A 134 -3.78 3.05 -0.85
C ASN A 134 -3.84 1.95 -1.91
N GLY A 135 -3.90 0.69 -1.50
CA GLY A 135 -4.21 -0.43 -2.39
C GLY A 135 -5.55 -0.24 -3.12
N GLY A 136 -6.59 0.18 -2.40
CA GLY A 136 -7.93 0.37 -2.96
C GLY A 136 -7.99 1.40 -4.09
N TRP A 137 -7.44 2.60 -3.88
CA TRP A 137 -7.42 3.61 -4.96
C TRP A 137 -6.48 3.26 -6.10
N ASN A 138 -5.41 2.49 -5.85
CA ASN A 138 -4.58 1.96 -6.94
C ASN A 138 -5.38 1.00 -7.83
N MET A 139 -6.22 0.15 -7.23
CA MET A 139 -7.09 -0.77 -7.97
C MET A 139 -8.13 -0.02 -8.81
N THR A 140 -8.83 0.96 -8.25
CA THR A 140 -9.92 1.66 -8.95
C THR A 140 -9.41 2.62 -10.03
N ASP A 141 -8.23 3.19 -9.86
CA ASP A 141 -7.58 4.03 -10.87
C ASP A 141 -7.27 3.28 -12.16
N LEU A 142 -7.07 1.96 -12.10
CA LEU A 142 -6.97 1.12 -13.28
C LEU A 142 -8.26 1.17 -14.12
N GLN A 143 -9.40 1.59 -13.59
CA GLN A 143 -10.64 1.87 -14.33
C GLN A 143 -11.01 3.35 -14.32
N GLY A 144 -10.13 4.21 -13.78
CA GLY A 144 -10.31 5.65 -13.71
C GLY A 144 -10.15 6.33 -15.06
N GLU A 145 -10.03 7.65 -15.06
CA GLU A 145 -10.04 8.42 -16.32
C GLU A 145 -8.72 8.39 -17.09
N LEU A 146 -7.59 8.29 -16.39
CA LEU A 146 -6.24 8.47 -16.97
C LEU A 146 -5.60 7.14 -17.39
N LEU A 147 -5.49 6.17 -16.48
CA LEU A 147 -4.74 4.93 -16.74
C LEU A 147 -5.28 4.11 -17.94
N PRO A 148 -6.59 4.00 -18.20
CA PRO A 148 -7.09 3.32 -19.39
C PRO A 148 -6.67 3.94 -20.73
N ARG A 149 -6.17 5.18 -20.72
CA ARG A 149 -5.63 5.83 -21.93
C ARG A 149 -4.16 5.45 -22.19
N LEU A 150 -3.48 4.95 -21.16
CA LEU A 150 -2.07 4.54 -21.20
C LEU A 150 -1.90 3.02 -21.26
N LEU A 151 -2.80 2.28 -20.62
CA LEU A 151 -2.69 0.85 -20.38
C LEU A 151 -3.87 0.12 -21.03
N ASP A 152 -3.58 -0.96 -21.74
CA ASP A 152 -4.62 -1.82 -22.32
C ASP A 152 -5.44 -2.54 -21.24
N ARG A 153 -6.60 -3.07 -21.63
CA ARG A 153 -7.52 -3.73 -20.70
C ARG A 153 -6.93 -4.98 -20.05
N ALA A 154 -6.11 -5.74 -20.77
CA ALA A 154 -5.53 -6.99 -20.26
C ALA A 154 -4.51 -6.69 -19.16
N TYR A 155 -3.60 -5.75 -19.39
CA TYR A 155 -2.61 -5.34 -18.40
C TYR A 155 -3.26 -4.73 -17.15
N ARG A 156 -4.30 -3.90 -17.32
CA ARG A 156 -5.06 -3.35 -16.19
C ARG A 156 -5.72 -4.45 -15.36
N LYS A 157 -6.34 -5.44 -16.00
CA LYS A 157 -6.93 -6.60 -15.30
C LYS A 157 -5.87 -7.41 -14.55
N GLN A 158 -4.72 -7.67 -15.16
CA GLN A 158 -3.63 -8.43 -14.51
C GLN A 158 -3.02 -7.67 -13.33
N THR A 159 -2.88 -6.35 -13.45
CA THR A 159 -2.44 -5.49 -12.35
C THR A 159 -3.45 -5.51 -11.20
N PHE A 160 -4.75 -5.42 -11.50
CA PHE A 160 -5.81 -5.54 -10.50
C PHE A 160 -5.74 -6.89 -9.77
N LEU A 161 -5.65 -8.01 -10.51
CA LEU A 161 -5.57 -9.35 -9.91
C LEU A 161 -4.33 -9.53 -9.03
N MET A 162 -3.19 -8.97 -9.42
CA MET A 162 -1.97 -8.98 -8.59
C MET A 162 -2.19 -8.22 -7.27
N LEU A 163 -2.75 -7.01 -7.33
CA LEU A 163 -3.02 -6.19 -6.15
C LEU A 163 -4.07 -6.85 -5.24
N GLU A 164 -5.11 -7.44 -5.83
CA GLU A 164 -6.20 -8.08 -5.09
C GLU A 164 -5.70 -9.32 -4.37
N ARG A 165 -4.93 -10.17 -5.07
CA ARG A 165 -4.30 -11.35 -4.47
C ARG A 165 -3.31 -10.98 -3.37
N ALA A 166 -2.49 -9.96 -3.57
CA ALA A 166 -1.57 -9.47 -2.53
C ALA A 166 -2.33 -9.09 -1.25
N ASN A 167 -3.31 -8.21 -1.39
CA ASN A 167 -4.08 -7.70 -0.25
C ASN A 167 -4.87 -8.80 0.45
N ALA A 168 -5.47 -9.73 -0.30
CA ALA A 168 -6.19 -10.86 0.26
C ALA A 168 -5.26 -11.83 1.00
N MET A 169 -4.05 -12.07 0.47
CA MET A 169 -3.07 -12.95 1.11
C MET A 169 -2.53 -12.40 2.42
N ILE A 170 -2.24 -11.09 2.45
CA ILE A 170 -1.82 -10.37 3.65
C ILE A 170 -2.92 -10.43 4.71
N PHE A 171 -4.16 -10.13 4.31
CA PHE A 171 -5.30 -10.12 5.23
C PHE A 171 -5.61 -11.49 5.81
N GLN A 172 -5.58 -12.54 4.97
CA GLN A 172 -5.78 -13.92 5.42
C GLN A 172 -4.79 -14.36 6.50
N ASP A 173 -3.57 -13.80 6.50
CA ASP A 173 -2.56 -14.10 7.51
C ASP A 173 -2.70 -13.22 8.75
N ALA A 174 -2.78 -11.90 8.56
CA ALA A 174 -2.70 -10.95 9.67
C ALA A 174 -4.00 -10.80 10.45
N TYR A 175 -5.16 -10.77 9.78
CA TYR A 175 -6.45 -10.50 10.43
C TYR A 175 -6.84 -11.55 11.48
N PRO A 176 -6.68 -12.88 11.24
CA PRO A 176 -6.88 -13.89 12.28
C PRO A 176 -6.04 -13.67 13.52
N GLN A 177 -4.79 -13.19 13.38
CA GLN A 177 -3.90 -12.91 14.51
C GLN A 177 -4.46 -11.79 15.39
N LEU A 178 -5.00 -10.74 14.77
CA LEU A 178 -5.64 -9.64 15.49
C LEU A 178 -6.89 -10.11 16.24
N LEU A 179 -7.75 -10.92 15.59
CA LEU A 179 -8.93 -11.48 16.24
C LEU A 179 -8.58 -12.46 17.37
N LEU A 180 -7.47 -13.19 17.23
CA LEU A 180 -6.96 -14.08 18.27
C LEU A 180 -6.46 -13.29 19.49
N TYR A 181 -5.87 -12.11 19.29
CA TYR A 181 -5.56 -11.18 20.37
C TYR A 181 -6.84 -10.67 21.07
N GLU A 182 -7.87 -10.28 20.32
CA GLU A 182 -9.17 -9.90 20.91
C GLU A 182 -9.79 -11.04 21.72
N ALA A 183 -9.73 -12.27 21.19
CA ALA A 183 -10.18 -13.47 21.92
C ALA A 183 -9.35 -13.70 23.19
N SER A 184 -8.02 -13.57 23.11
CA SER A 184 -7.12 -13.72 24.27
C SER A 184 -7.47 -12.70 25.36
N ARG A 185 -7.74 -11.44 24.99
CA ARG A 185 -8.20 -10.41 25.93
C ARG A 185 -9.51 -10.78 26.61
N LYS A 186 -10.46 -11.35 25.86
CA LYS A 186 -11.77 -11.77 26.39
C LYS A 186 -11.65 -12.96 27.34
N GLU A 187 -10.80 -13.93 27.01
CA GLU A 187 -10.56 -15.14 27.81
C GLU A 187 -9.61 -14.91 29.00
N GLY A 188 -8.93 -13.76 29.06
CA GLY A 188 -7.99 -13.43 30.13
C GLY A 188 -6.69 -14.26 30.11
N ARG A 189 -6.41 -14.98 29.01
CA ARG A 189 -5.22 -15.82 28.84
C ARG A 189 -4.67 -15.73 27.42
N GLU A 190 -3.40 -16.08 27.23
CA GLU A 190 -2.85 -16.17 25.87
C GLU A 190 -3.45 -17.36 25.09
N LEU A 191 -3.78 -17.13 23.83
CA LEU A 191 -4.29 -18.16 22.90
C LEU A 191 -3.37 -18.39 21.69
N PHE A 192 -2.12 -17.90 21.73
CA PHE A 192 -1.24 -17.88 20.54
C PHE A 192 -0.69 -19.25 20.14
N SER A 193 -0.93 -20.30 20.93
CA SER A 193 -0.79 -21.69 20.48
C SER A 193 -1.73 -22.05 19.34
N LEU A 194 -2.82 -21.30 19.14
CA LEU A 194 -3.79 -21.51 18.06
C LEU A 194 -3.37 -20.88 16.72
N LEU A 195 -2.27 -20.10 16.68
CA LEU A 195 -1.77 -19.47 15.45
C LEU A 195 -1.56 -20.45 14.27
N PRO A 196 -1.02 -21.67 14.47
CA PRO A 196 -0.88 -22.65 13.39
C PRO A 196 -2.19 -23.04 12.72
N ALA A 197 -3.33 -22.98 13.44
CA ALA A 197 -4.64 -23.25 12.86
C ALA A 197 -5.05 -22.22 11.79
N PHE A 198 -4.37 -21.07 11.72
CA PHE A 198 -4.59 -20.04 10.70
C PHE A 198 -3.49 -20.01 9.63
N GLY A 199 -2.54 -20.95 9.67
CA GLY A 199 -1.39 -20.98 8.76
C GLY A 199 -0.37 -19.86 9.02
N VAL A 200 -0.41 -19.26 10.21
CA VAL A 200 0.51 -18.19 10.61
C VAL A 200 1.87 -18.80 10.95
N SER A 201 2.93 -18.18 10.44
CA SER A 201 4.32 -18.62 10.67
C SER A 201 4.65 -18.75 12.16
N GLY A 202 5.44 -19.77 12.51
CA GLY A 202 5.98 -19.95 13.86
C GLY A 202 6.74 -18.72 14.36
N PHE A 203 7.28 -17.88 13.46
CA PHE A 203 7.89 -16.58 13.76
C PHE A 203 7.01 -15.71 14.66
N MET A 204 5.70 -15.69 14.45
CA MET A 204 4.77 -14.79 15.15
C MET A 204 4.39 -15.27 16.55
N ARG A 205 4.58 -16.54 16.90
CA ARG A 205 4.21 -17.08 18.21
C ARG A 205 4.93 -16.38 19.38
N PRO A 206 6.28 -16.34 19.43
CA PRO A 206 7.00 -15.64 20.51
C PRO A 206 6.73 -14.13 20.51
N VAL A 207 6.48 -13.54 19.32
CA VAL A 207 6.13 -12.13 19.17
C VAL A 207 4.82 -11.81 19.88
N TRP A 208 3.76 -12.58 19.61
CA TRP A 208 2.46 -12.35 20.24
C TRP A 208 2.49 -12.61 21.75
N SER A 209 3.17 -13.68 22.20
CA SER A 209 3.36 -13.95 23.63
C SER A 209 4.15 -12.84 24.32
N GLN A 210 5.18 -12.27 23.69
CA GLN A 210 5.88 -11.10 24.21
C GLN A 210 4.97 -9.87 24.27
N PHE A 211 4.23 -9.57 23.19
CA PHE A 211 3.30 -8.44 23.17
C PHE A 211 2.24 -8.55 24.26
N TRP A 212 1.71 -9.76 24.51
CA TRP A 212 0.75 -10.00 25.58
C TRP A 212 1.28 -9.58 26.96
N ARG A 213 2.55 -9.91 27.27
CA ARG A 213 3.21 -9.58 28.54
C ARG A 213 3.70 -8.13 28.62
N ARG A 214 4.31 -7.62 27.56
CA ARG A 214 5.04 -6.33 27.56
C ARG A 214 4.22 -5.16 27.04
N LYS A 215 3.18 -5.43 26.24
CA LYS A 215 2.36 -4.44 25.53
C LYS A 215 3.17 -3.49 24.63
N ASP A 216 4.29 -3.98 24.10
CA ASP A 216 5.15 -3.19 23.21
C ASP A 216 4.66 -3.24 21.76
N ALA A 217 3.91 -2.20 21.37
CA ALA A 217 3.31 -2.11 20.05
C ALA A 217 4.37 -1.93 18.93
N ALA A 218 5.55 -1.40 19.25
CA ALA A 218 6.62 -1.20 18.26
C ALA A 218 7.26 -2.53 17.85
N MET A 219 7.51 -3.42 18.81
CA MET A 219 7.97 -4.78 18.55
C MET A 219 6.95 -5.58 17.75
N LEU A 220 5.67 -5.58 18.17
CA LEU A 220 4.60 -6.30 17.47
C LEU A 220 4.43 -5.78 16.03
N THR A 221 4.37 -4.46 15.85
CA THR A 221 4.14 -3.87 14.53
C THR A 221 5.29 -4.13 13.58
N THR A 222 6.54 -4.03 14.05
CA THR A 222 7.73 -4.40 13.26
C THR A 222 7.67 -5.86 12.84
N ALA A 223 7.34 -6.77 13.76
CA ALA A 223 7.22 -8.18 13.46
C ALA A 223 6.09 -8.50 12.46
N LEU A 224 4.92 -7.89 12.61
CA LEU A 224 3.82 -8.06 11.65
C LEU A 224 4.21 -7.55 10.25
N ILE A 225 4.97 -6.45 10.14
CA ILE A 225 5.53 -5.97 8.86
C ILE A 225 6.50 -7.00 8.27
N VAL A 226 7.44 -7.53 9.06
CA VAL A 226 8.39 -8.55 8.62
C VAL A 226 7.64 -9.78 8.11
N ASN A 227 6.70 -10.31 8.90
CA ASN A 227 5.91 -11.48 8.56
C ASN A 227 5.07 -11.27 7.29
N GLU A 228 4.38 -10.13 7.16
CA GLU A 228 3.60 -9.78 5.97
C GLU A 228 4.45 -9.84 4.69
N GLN A 229 5.64 -9.24 4.72
CA GLN A 229 6.49 -9.15 3.53
C GLN A 229 7.09 -10.50 3.13
N HIS A 230 7.35 -11.40 4.09
CA HIS A 230 7.79 -12.76 3.80
C HIS A 230 6.63 -13.63 3.27
N VAL A 231 5.44 -13.50 3.86
CA VAL A 231 4.22 -14.22 3.43
C VAL A 231 3.91 -14.03 1.94
N ILE A 232 4.13 -12.82 1.41
CA ILE A 232 3.87 -12.53 -0.02
C ILE A 232 5.06 -12.81 -0.94
N GLU A 233 6.28 -13.01 -0.40
CA GLU A 233 7.51 -13.04 -1.19
C GLU A 233 7.49 -14.15 -2.25
N VAL A 234 7.32 -15.41 -1.84
CA VAL A 234 7.30 -16.55 -2.76
C VAL A 234 6.03 -16.58 -3.63
N PRO A 235 4.81 -16.58 -3.06
CA PRO A 235 3.59 -16.82 -3.85
C PRO A 235 3.19 -15.66 -4.77
N LEU A 236 3.68 -14.44 -4.51
CA LEU A 236 3.33 -13.26 -5.29
C LEU A 236 4.55 -12.63 -5.97
N VAL A 237 5.55 -12.17 -5.20
CA VAL A 237 6.67 -11.39 -5.74
C VAL A 237 7.58 -12.26 -6.62
N ARG A 238 7.81 -13.51 -6.21
CA ARG A 238 8.61 -14.47 -6.96
C ARG A 238 7.82 -15.26 -8.01
N SER A 239 6.49 -15.16 -8.01
CA SER A 239 5.61 -15.83 -8.96
C SER A 239 6.00 -15.58 -10.42
N THR A 240 6.24 -16.65 -11.16
CA THR A 240 6.54 -16.58 -12.60
C THR A 240 5.40 -15.90 -13.36
N TYR A 241 4.15 -16.21 -13.00
CA TYR A 241 2.96 -15.63 -13.62
C TYR A 241 2.95 -14.10 -13.51
N PHE A 242 3.07 -13.55 -12.30
CA PHE A 242 3.04 -12.09 -12.11
C PHE A 242 4.30 -11.40 -12.63
N LYS A 243 5.46 -12.09 -12.60
CA LYS A 243 6.67 -11.60 -13.26
C LYS A 243 6.45 -11.37 -14.75
N GLU A 244 5.88 -12.33 -15.45
CA GLU A 244 5.68 -12.26 -16.89
C GLU A 244 4.56 -11.29 -17.29
N HIS A 245 3.48 -11.23 -16.51
CA HIS A 245 2.28 -10.49 -16.88
C HIS A 245 2.25 -9.05 -16.33
N VAL A 246 2.95 -8.78 -15.23
CA VAL A 246 2.93 -7.48 -14.56
C VAL A 246 4.33 -6.93 -14.35
N THR A 247 5.16 -7.54 -13.49
CA THR A 247 6.33 -6.84 -12.91
C THR A 247 7.54 -6.71 -13.84
N ARG A 248 7.64 -7.51 -14.91
CA ARG A 248 8.65 -7.32 -15.98
C ARG A 248 8.17 -6.46 -17.15
N LYS A 249 6.89 -6.05 -17.19
CA LYS A 249 6.39 -5.22 -18.29
C LYS A 249 6.98 -3.81 -18.20
N PRO A 250 7.33 -3.16 -19.33
CA PRO A 250 7.79 -1.78 -19.34
C PRO A 250 6.81 -0.81 -18.64
N ALA A 251 5.51 -1.09 -18.75
CA ALA A 251 4.46 -0.34 -18.05
C ALA A 251 4.58 -0.38 -16.52
N PHE A 252 5.12 -1.47 -15.95
CA PHE A 252 5.40 -1.56 -14.51
C PHE A 252 6.62 -0.71 -14.13
N LEU A 253 7.65 -0.68 -14.98
CA LEU A 253 8.81 0.20 -14.79
C LEU A 253 8.45 1.69 -14.88
N LEU A 254 7.35 2.04 -15.54
CA LEU A 254 6.81 3.41 -15.55
C LEU A 254 6.17 3.82 -14.22
N GLN A 255 5.85 2.87 -13.33
CA GLN A 255 5.23 3.17 -12.02
C GLN A 255 6.17 3.94 -11.09
N THR A 256 7.47 3.63 -11.10
CA THR A 256 8.48 4.34 -10.30
C THR A 256 8.68 5.80 -10.72
N PRO A 257 8.95 6.16 -12.00
CA PRO A 257 9.09 7.56 -12.42
C PRO A 257 7.77 8.36 -12.33
N LEU A 258 6.62 7.69 -12.46
CA LEU A 258 5.28 8.27 -12.24
C LEU A 258 4.87 8.30 -10.77
N GLN A 259 5.65 7.66 -9.88
CA GLN A 259 5.42 7.57 -8.43
C GLN A 259 4.04 7.00 -8.05
N THR A 260 3.56 6.01 -8.81
CA THR A 260 2.31 5.32 -8.49
C THR A 260 2.46 4.32 -7.34
N ASN A 261 3.69 3.99 -6.94
CA ASN A 261 4.03 3.13 -5.80
C ASN A 261 4.17 3.91 -4.48
N ALA A 262 3.45 5.02 -4.36
CA ALA A 262 3.47 5.85 -3.18
C ALA A 262 2.34 5.48 -2.21
N VAL A 263 2.65 5.47 -0.92
CA VAL A 263 1.68 5.30 0.15
C VAL A 263 1.49 6.65 0.83
N PHE A 264 0.24 7.12 0.86
CA PHE A 264 -0.14 8.41 1.42
C PHE A 264 -1.00 8.24 2.67
N MET A 265 -0.72 9.06 3.68
CA MET A 265 -1.46 9.19 4.94
C MET A 265 -1.98 10.63 5.06
N PRO A 266 -3.28 10.86 4.87
CA PRO A 266 -3.86 12.19 5.05
C PRO A 266 -3.83 12.57 6.53
N TYR A 267 -3.26 13.72 6.84
CA TYR A 267 -3.19 14.25 8.20
C TYR A 267 -3.77 15.66 8.33
N GLY A 268 -4.35 16.21 7.27
CA GLY A 268 -5.09 17.47 7.29
C GLY A 268 -6.58 17.25 7.51
N ALA A 269 -7.28 18.27 8.03
CA ALA A 269 -8.72 18.22 8.11
C ALA A 269 -9.35 18.19 6.70
N PRO A 270 -10.38 17.36 6.45
CA PRO A 270 -11.03 17.25 5.14
C PRO A 270 -11.53 18.60 4.56
N ASN A 271 -11.81 19.58 5.43
CA ASN A 271 -12.40 20.87 5.08
C ASN A 271 -11.39 22.03 5.01
N GLU A 272 -10.10 21.82 5.32
CA GLU A 272 -9.07 22.88 5.38
C GLU A 272 -8.50 23.29 4.01
N GLY A 273 -9.13 22.89 2.90
CA GLY A 273 -8.84 23.38 1.54
C GLY A 273 -7.52 22.91 0.90
N ALA A 274 -6.51 22.52 1.69
CA ALA A 274 -5.24 21.99 1.19
C ALA A 274 -4.98 20.57 1.68
N MET A 275 -4.69 19.65 0.74
CA MET A 275 -4.39 18.26 1.04
C MET A 275 -3.04 18.16 1.76
N LYS A 276 -3.05 17.75 3.03
CA LYS A 276 -1.85 17.49 3.83
C LYS A 276 -1.61 15.98 3.86
N LEU A 277 -0.57 15.52 3.18
CA LEU A 277 -0.20 14.11 3.03
C LEU A 277 1.19 13.86 3.59
N ALA A 278 1.29 12.87 4.46
CA ALA A 278 2.55 12.26 4.87
C ALA A 278 2.70 10.91 4.16
N GLY A 279 3.91 10.39 4.05
CA GLY A 279 4.14 9.05 3.50
C GLY A 279 5.42 8.97 2.70
N LEU A 280 5.52 7.93 1.88
CA LEU A 280 6.75 7.56 1.18
C LEU A 280 6.45 7.01 -0.22
N VAL A 281 7.48 6.98 -1.06
CA VAL A 281 7.46 6.33 -2.37
C VAL A 281 8.38 5.11 -2.30
N LEU A 282 7.87 3.96 -2.70
CA LEU A 282 8.66 2.74 -2.81
C LEU A 282 9.36 2.72 -4.17
N GLU A 283 10.67 2.53 -4.20
CA GLU A 283 11.47 2.63 -5.42
C GLU A 283 11.59 1.28 -6.12
N ASN A 284 11.95 0.22 -5.38
CA ASN A 284 12.09 -1.14 -5.91
C ASN A 284 11.30 -2.17 -5.11
N PHE A 285 10.06 -2.40 -5.56
CA PHE A 285 9.14 -3.42 -5.02
C PHE A 285 9.70 -4.85 -4.99
N ARG A 286 10.75 -5.17 -5.76
CA ARG A 286 11.32 -6.54 -5.78
C ARG A 286 12.23 -6.81 -4.57
N SER A 287 12.71 -5.78 -3.88
CA SER A 287 13.57 -5.96 -2.70
C SER A 287 12.72 -6.21 -1.46
N LEU A 288 12.89 -7.38 -0.85
CA LEU A 288 12.23 -7.74 0.41
C LEU A 288 12.61 -6.76 1.53
N GLU A 289 13.91 -6.51 1.68
CA GLU A 289 14.47 -5.58 2.67
C GLU A 289 13.87 -4.17 2.50
N GLU A 290 13.80 -3.66 1.25
CA GLU A 290 13.24 -2.33 1.00
C GLU A 290 11.76 -2.27 1.38
N ARG A 291 10.97 -3.31 1.09
CA ARG A 291 9.56 -3.33 1.47
C ARG A 291 9.37 -3.37 2.99
N ILE A 292 10.21 -4.12 3.71
CA ILE A 292 10.19 -4.17 5.18
C ILE A 292 10.55 -2.81 5.76
N GLU A 293 11.66 -2.21 5.33
CA GLU A 293 12.09 -0.88 5.77
C GLU A 293 11.09 0.21 5.39
N PHE A 294 10.45 0.10 4.24
CA PHE A 294 9.38 0.99 3.83
C PHE A 294 8.19 0.94 4.79
N GLY A 295 7.73 -0.26 5.16
CA GLY A 295 6.67 -0.45 6.17
C GLY A 295 7.08 0.13 7.54
N LYS A 296 8.31 -0.15 7.99
CA LYS A 296 8.86 0.38 9.25
C LYS A 296 8.91 1.91 9.27
N ARG A 297 9.32 2.55 8.17
CA ARG A 297 9.35 4.01 8.07
C ARG A 297 7.96 4.63 8.02
N LEU A 298 6.99 3.99 7.35
CA LEU A 298 5.59 4.42 7.42
C LEU A 298 5.06 4.36 8.85
N TYR A 299 5.36 3.28 9.57
CA TYR A 299 5.03 3.15 10.99
C TYR A 299 5.69 4.25 11.83
N ALA A 300 6.98 4.50 11.62
CA ALA A 300 7.73 5.56 12.30
C ALA A 300 7.14 6.96 12.05
N ILE A 301 6.68 7.25 10.83
CA ILE A 301 5.98 8.51 10.54
C ILE A 301 4.63 8.55 11.28
N LEU A 302 3.85 7.46 11.22
CA LEU A 302 2.49 7.42 11.74
C LEU A 302 2.44 7.59 13.26
N TYR A 303 3.33 6.94 14.00
CA TYR A 303 3.33 6.94 15.47
C TYR A 303 4.45 7.80 16.09
N GLY A 304 5.52 8.08 15.36
CA GLY A 304 6.61 8.93 15.81
C GLY A 304 6.33 10.42 15.61
N VAL A 305 5.38 10.82 14.75
CA VAL A 305 5.04 12.23 14.52
C VAL A 305 3.62 12.53 15.01
N PRO A 306 3.44 13.16 16.19
CA PRO A 306 2.13 13.32 16.84
C PRO A 306 1.06 14.03 16.00
N GLU A 307 1.45 15.04 15.21
CA GLU A 307 0.55 15.78 14.33
C GLU A 307 0.06 14.90 13.17
N VAL A 308 0.92 14.02 12.64
CA VAL A 308 0.54 13.06 11.60
C VAL A 308 -0.45 12.05 12.20
N HIS A 309 -0.11 11.45 13.35
CA HIS A 309 -0.99 10.50 14.04
C HIS A 309 -2.40 11.08 14.27
N ARG A 310 -2.47 12.27 14.88
CA ARG A 310 -3.73 12.93 15.21
C ARG A 310 -4.55 13.27 13.98
N GLY A 311 -3.90 13.79 12.95
CA GLY A 311 -4.55 14.12 11.69
C GLY A 311 -5.09 12.89 10.96
N VAL A 312 -4.31 11.81 10.96
CA VAL A 312 -4.72 10.52 10.40
C VAL A 312 -5.93 9.96 11.13
N LEU A 313 -5.95 9.99 12.47
CA LEU A 313 -7.11 9.55 13.23
C LEU A 313 -8.36 10.38 12.93
N ALA A 314 -8.21 11.70 12.79
CA ALA A 314 -9.32 12.57 12.39
C ALA A 314 -9.84 12.19 10.99
N PHE A 315 -8.94 11.95 10.03
CA PHE A 315 -9.29 11.52 8.68
C PHE A 315 -10.01 10.17 8.66
N VAL A 316 -9.47 9.14 9.31
CA VAL A 316 -10.04 7.78 9.32
C VAL A 316 -11.41 7.72 10.01
N ARG A 317 -11.67 8.62 10.97
CA ARG A 317 -13.00 8.76 11.57
C ARG A 317 -14.00 9.44 10.63
N ALA A 318 -13.56 10.45 9.89
CA ALA A 318 -14.43 11.28 9.07
C ALA A 318 -14.70 10.72 7.67
N VAL A 319 -13.78 9.93 7.12
CA VAL A 319 -13.83 9.49 5.72
C VAL A 319 -13.91 7.98 5.64
N HIS A 320 -15.04 7.47 5.17
CA HIS A 320 -15.20 6.05 4.83
C HIS A 320 -14.38 5.69 3.59
N HIS A 321 -13.82 4.49 3.58
CA HIS A 321 -13.04 3.99 2.45
C HIS A 321 -13.97 3.39 1.40
N THR A 322 -13.88 3.86 0.15
CA THR A 322 -14.64 3.29 -0.98
C THR A 322 -13.74 2.74 -2.07
N GLY A 323 -12.42 2.74 -1.83
CA GLY A 323 -11.44 2.43 -2.86
C GLY A 323 -11.23 3.57 -3.85
N SER A 324 -11.87 4.74 -3.72
CA SER A 324 -11.72 5.83 -4.68
C SER A 324 -10.67 6.85 -4.23
N ARG A 325 -9.92 7.45 -5.17
CA ARG A 325 -9.09 8.63 -4.86
C ARG A 325 -9.90 9.83 -4.37
N ALA A 326 -11.20 9.87 -4.65
CA ALA A 326 -12.07 10.93 -4.16
C ALA A 326 -12.18 10.93 -2.63
N ASP A 327 -11.83 9.83 -1.94
CA ASP A 327 -11.72 9.80 -0.48
C ASP A 327 -10.63 10.73 0.04
N TYR A 328 -9.53 10.87 -0.71
CA TYR A 328 -8.38 11.70 -0.35
C TYR A 328 -8.52 13.12 -0.93
N ALA A 329 -9.11 13.21 -2.12
CA ALA A 329 -9.06 14.41 -2.95
C ALA A 329 -10.40 14.68 -3.66
N PRO A 330 -11.51 14.92 -2.92
CA PRO A 330 -12.85 15.08 -3.50
C PRO A 330 -12.98 16.33 -4.39
N HIS A 331 -12.05 17.28 -4.29
CA HIS A 331 -11.98 18.46 -5.16
C HIS A 331 -11.39 18.13 -6.55
N LEU A 332 -10.59 17.06 -6.69
CA LEU A 332 -9.99 16.64 -7.97
C LEU A 332 -10.72 15.46 -8.61
N PHE A 333 -11.24 14.53 -7.80
CA PHE A 333 -11.80 13.26 -8.26
C PHE A 333 -13.29 13.13 -7.98
N THR A 334 -13.97 12.31 -8.78
CA THR A 334 -15.34 11.86 -8.55
C THR A 334 -15.41 10.34 -8.50
N LYS A 335 -16.27 9.83 -7.61
CA LYS A 335 -16.56 8.40 -7.41
C LYS A 335 -17.40 7.77 -8.52
N GLN A 336 -17.93 8.59 -9.43
CA GLN A 336 -18.76 8.11 -10.53
C GLN A 336 -17.89 7.44 -11.61
N LEU A 337 -18.24 6.20 -11.95
CA LEU A 337 -17.73 5.56 -13.15
C LEU A 337 -18.20 6.36 -14.37
N ARG A 338 -17.28 6.62 -15.29
CA ARG A 338 -17.59 7.28 -16.56
C ARG A 338 -17.24 6.38 -17.72
N PRO A 339 -18.07 6.33 -18.78
CA PRO A 339 -17.72 5.60 -19.98
C PRO A 339 -16.38 6.11 -20.53
N GLN A 340 -15.56 5.19 -21.04
CA GLN A 340 -14.32 5.57 -21.70
C GLN A 340 -14.68 6.39 -22.94
N SER A 341 -14.30 7.67 -22.92
CA SER A 341 -14.54 8.57 -24.05
C SER A 341 -13.49 8.31 -25.14
N THR A 342 -13.97 8.03 -26.35
CA THR A 342 -13.16 7.98 -27.58
C THR A 342 -12.64 9.35 -27.99
N ARG A 343 -13.17 10.44 -27.40
CA ARG A 343 -12.70 11.80 -27.68
C ARG A 343 -11.28 12.01 -27.14
N SER A 344 -10.57 12.89 -27.84
CA SER A 344 -9.31 13.49 -27.41
C SER A 344 -9.41 14.00 -25.97
N TYR A 345 -8.43 13.61 -25.16
CA TYR A 345 -8.27 14.10 -23.81
C TYR A 345 -7.78 15.55 -23.83
N VAL A 346 -8.33 16.37 -22.93
CA VAL A 346 -7.95 17.77 -22.72
C VAL A 346 -7.39 17.89 -21.32
N GLU A 347 -6.27 18.59 -21.17
CA GLU A 347 -5.61 18.83 -19.88
C GLU A 347 -6.57 19.50 -18.89
N LYS A 348 -6.71 18.90 -17.70
CA LYS A 348 -7.63 19.30 -16.63
C LYS A 348 -6.92 19.80 -15.39
N LEU A 349 -5.67 19.42 -15.15
CA LEU A 349 -4.95 19.80 -13.94
C LEU A 349 -4.03 21.00 -14.17
N ASP A 350 -3.90 21.81 -13.13
CA ASP A 350 -2.86 22.81 -12.96
C ASP A 350 -2.29 22.64 -11.54
N GLY A 351 -1.25 21.83 -11.43
CA GLY A 351 -0.71 21.42 -10.13
C GLY A 351 -1.76 20.64 -9.31
N CYS A 352 -2.05 21.10 -8.10
CA CYS A 352 -3.04 20.47 -7.22
C CYS A 352 -4.48 20.95 -7.45
N LYS A 353 -4.79 21.60 -8.58
CA LYS A 353 -6.12 22.17 -8.84
C LYS A 353 -6.65 21.76 -10.21
N LEU A 354 -7.97 21.77 -10.35
CA LEU A 354 -8.62 21.70 -11.64
C LEU A 354 -8.55 23.06 -12.34
N LYS A 355 -8.32 23.04 -13.66
CA LYS A 355 -8.46 24.23 -14.50
C LYS A 355 -9.91 24.72 -14.51
N ARG A 356 -10.12 26.02 -14.74
CA ARG A 356 -11.46 26.63 -14.80
C ARG A 356 -12.32 25.90 -15.84
N GLY A 357 -13.49 25.42 -15.43
CA GLY A 357 -14.43 24.67 -16.28
C GLY A 357 -14.08 23.19 -16.48
N ALA A 358 -12.95 22.70 -15.98
CA ALA A 358 -12.59 21.29 -16.08
C ALA A 358 -13.46 20.44 -15.12
N LYS A 359 -14.01 19.34 -15.64
CA LYS A 359 -14.72 18.35 -14.83
C LYS A 359 -13.71 17.51 -14.03
N LYS A 360 -14.04 17.19 -12.77
CA LYS A 360 -13.30 16.24 -11.91
C LYS A 360 -12.92 14.95 -12.66
N LEU A 361 -11.77 14.38 -12.34
CA LEU A 361 -11.30 13.10 -12.88
C LEU A 361 -12.12 11.94 -12.32
N ALA A 362 -12.50 10.98 -13.15
CA ALA A 362 -13.14 9.76 -12.65
C ALA A 362 -12.12 8.86 -11.92
N SER A 363 -12.45 8.48 -10.69
CA SER A 363 -11.81 7.41 -9.90
C SER A 363 -12.97 6.68 -9.20
N PRO A 364 -13.54 5.63 -9.82
CA PRO A 364 -14.76 5.00 -9.35
C PRO A 364 -14.60 4.35 -7.97
N GLU A 365 -15.71 4.01 -7.32
CA GLU A 365 -15.69 3.10 -6.17
C GLU A 365 -15.33 1.68 -6.60
N LEU A 366 -14.81 0.87 -5.67
CA LEU A 366 -14.31 -0.47 -5.98
C LEU A 366 -15.36 -1.34 -6.67
N GLY A 367 -16.57 -1.46 -6.10
CA GLY A 367 -17.64 -2.29 -6.67
C GLY A 367 -18.16 -1.83 -8.04
N ALA A 368 -17.95 -0.56 -8.39
CA ALA A 368 -18.25 -0.06 -9.73
C ALA A 368 -17.09 -0.29 -10.71
N ALA A 369 -15.86 -0.36 -10.21
CA ALA A 369 -14.64 -0.57 -11.02
C ALA A 369 -14.42 -2.04 -11.36
N TRP A 370 -14.61 -2.91 -10.38
CA TRP A 370 -14.25 -4.32 -10.43
C TRP A 370 -15.30 -5.15 -9.68
N GLN A 371 -15.60 -6.33 -10.22
CA GLN A 371 -16.36 -7.35 -9.48
C GLN A 371 -15.44 -7.99 -8.44
N ASP A 372 -16.04 -8.51 -7.37
CA ASP A 372 -15.33 -9.35 -6.41
C ASP A 372 -14.75 -10.57 -7.12
N VAL A 373 -13.50 -10.91 -6.80
CA VAL A 373 -12.81 -12.06 -7.37
C VAL A 373 -12.41 -12.97 -6.22
N PRO A 374 -12.89 -14.23 -6.19
CA PRO A 374 -12.42 -15.21 -5.24
C PRO A 374 -10.90 -15.36 -5.34
N VAL A 375 -10.21 -15.25 -4.21
CA VAL A 375 -8.76 -15.46 -4.15
C VAL A 375 -8.51 -16.84 -3.55
N GLU A 376 -8.09 -17.78 -4.39
CA GLU A 376 -7.58 -19.06 -3.91
C GLU A 376 -6.22 -18.86 -3.24
N ILE A 377 -6.21 -19.06 -1.92
CA ILE A 377 -5.00 -19.04 -1.13
C ILE A 377 -4.65 -20.51 -0.87
N GLY A 378 -3.72 -21.04 -1.66
CA GLY A 378 -3.19 -22.39 -1.45
C GLY A 378 -2.50 -22.52 -0.09
N GLY A 379 -2.24 -23.76 0.32
CA GLY A 379 -1.45 -24.07 1.51
C GLY A 379 -0.13 -23.31 1.50
N ARG A 380 0.25 -22.78 2.66
CA ARG A 380 1.49 -22.01 2.84
C ARG A 380 2.44 -22.83 3.69
N GLU A 381 3.67 -22.95 3.21
CA GLU A 381 4.77 -23.43 4.03
C GLU A 381 5.18 -22.32 5.00
N ASP A 382 5.67 -22.70 6.17
CA ASP A 382 6.22 -21.74 7.12
C ASP A 382 7.50 -21.16 6.54
N TRP A 383 7.49 -19.85 6.27
CA TRP A 383 8.61 -19.14 5.64
C TRP A 383 9.80 -18.96 6.59
N PHE A 384 9.55 -18.95 7.90
CA PHE A 384 10.60 -18.67 8.88
C PHE A 384 11.52 -19.86 8.97
N GLN A 385 12.83 -19.72 8.77
CA GLN A 385 13.77 -20.84 8.85
C GLN A 385 14.83 -20.61 9.93
N GLU A 386 15.45 -19.44 9.95
CA GLU A 386 16.52 -19.12 10.88
C GLU A 386 16.39 -17.71 11.48
N THR A 387 16.94 -17.53 12.68
CA THR A 387 16.84 -16.25 13.40
C THR A 387 17.67 -15.13 12.76
N SER A 388 18.78 -15.48 12.10
CA SER A 388 19.68 -14.56 11.39
C SER A 388 18.98 -13.79 10.27
N GLU A 389 17.96 -14.37 9.63
CA GLU A 389 17.22 -13.74 8.53
C GLU A 389 16.36 -12.55 8.97
N VAL A 390 15.97 -12.49 10.25
CA VAL A 390 14.95 -11.54 10.74
C VAL A 390 15.49 -10.54 11.76
N GLU A 391 16.57 -10.87 12.47
CA GLU A 391 17.05 -10.08 13.61
C GLU A 391 17.47 -8.64 13.24
N GLY A 392 18.08 -8.44 12.08
CA GLY A 392 18.51 -7.12 11.61
C GLY A 392 17.35 -6.13 11.43
N TYR A 393 16.13 -6.63 11.18
CA TYR A 393 14.95 -5.77 11.07
C TYR A 393 14.52 -5.16 12.41
N PHE A 394 15.05 -5.63 13.54
CA PHE A 394 14.70 -5.15 14.88
C PHE A 394 15.73 -4.18 15.48
N GLU A 395 16.69 -3.68 14.70
CA GLU A 395 17.74 -2.78 15.18
C GLU A 395 17.21 -1.36 15.47
N GLN A 396 16.40 -0.80 14.55
CA GLN A 396 15.99 0.59 14.62
C GLN A 396 14.66 0.89 13.90
N LEU A 397 13.99 1.94 14.37
CA LEU A 397 12.86 2.59 13.71
C LEU A 397 13.19 4.05 13.44
N LEU A 398 13.51 4.37 12.19
CA LEU A 398 13.94 5.71 11.80
C LEU A 398 12.80 6.49 11.13
N ILE A 399 12.58 7.71 11.61
CA ILE A 399 11.76 8.70 10.89
C ILE A 399 12.60 9.23 9.73
N PRO A 400 12.13 9.12 8.48
CA PRO A 400 12.88 9.60 7.32
C PRO A 400 12.95 11.13 7.30
N GLU A 401 14.01 11.68 6.71
CA GLU A 401 14.23 13.14 6.65
C GLU A 401 13.12 13.88 5.89
N VAL A 402 12.52 13.22 4.89
CA VAL A 402 11.44 13.79 4.07
C VAL A 402 10.26 12.81 4.05
N PHE A 403 9.15 13.22 4.63
CA PHE A 403 7.89 12.45 4.65
C PHE A 403 6.65 13.28 4.31
N VAL A 404 6.75 14.61 4.24
CA VAL A 404 5.67 15.45 3.73
C VAL A 404 5.67 15.39 2.20
N ILE A 405 4.61 14.81 1.62
CA ILE A 405 4.55 14.46 0.19
C ILE A 405 3.35 15.04 -0.56
N SER A 406 2.63 16.02 0.02
CA SER A 406 1.49 16.69 -0.63
C SER A 406 1.78 17.18 -2.06
N GLU A 407 2.86 17.94 -2.25
CA GLU A 407 3.22 18.46 -3.58
C GLU A 407 3.68 17.34 -4.52
N GLU A 408 4.34 16.31 -3.99
CA GLU A 408 4.81 15.15 -4.76
C GLU A 408 3.62 14.36 -5.31
N HIS A 409 2.60 14.14 -4.48
CA HIS A 409 1.36 13.49 -4.88
C HIS A 409 0.67 14.21 -6.05
N CYS A 410 0.50 15.53 -5.98
CA CYS A 410 -0.09 16.27 -7.08
C CYS A 410 0.75 16.15 -8.36
N ARG A 411 2.08 16.25 -8.24
CA ARG A 411 2.98 16.11 -9.38
C ARG A 411 2.88 14.74 -10.02
N ALA A 412 2.76 13.67 -9.24
CA ALA A 412 2.55 12.33 -9.76
C ALA A 412 1.32 12.28 -10.68
N ILE A 413 0.18 12.82 -10.24
CA ILE A 413 -1.04 12.86 -11.07
C ILE A 413 -0.84 13.72 -12.33
N ASN A 414 -0.17 14.88 -12.22
CA ASN A 414 0.14 15.72 -13.38
C ASN A 414 1.06 15.01 -14.38
N LYS A 415 2.02 14.20 -13.91
CA LYS A 415 2.89 13.38 -14.79
C LYS A 415 2.08 12.33 -15.56
N ILE A 416 1.13 11.68 -14.90
CA ILE A 416 0.22 10.71 -15.55
C ILE A 416 -0.62 11.42 -16.62
N GLU A 417 -1.20 12.58 -16.31
CA GLU A 417 -1.95 13.37 -17.28
C GLU A 417 -1.10 13.81 -18.47
N LEU A 418 0.13 14.26 -18.22
CA LEU A 418 1.08 14.63 -19.26
C LEU A 418 1.44 13.43 -20.15
N ALA A 419 1.61 12.25 -19.57
CA ALA A 419 1.83 11.01 -20.32
C ALA A 419 0.64 10.69 -21.23
N VAL A 420 -0.60 10.89 -20.76
CA VAL A 420 -1.81 10.72 -21.57
C VAL A 420 -1.80 11.66 -22.78
N LEU A 421 -1.50 12.94 -22.55
CA LEU A 421 -1.42 13.95 -23.62
C LEU A 421 -0.31 13.64 -24.63
N ALA A 422 0.84 13.13 -24.16
CA ALA A 422 1.95 12.72 -25.03
C ALA A 422 1.58 11.48 -25.85
N ALA A 423 1.02 10.44 -25.23
CA ALA A 423 0.60 9.21 -25.90
C ALA A 423 -0.46 9.49 -26.98
N GLN A 424 -1.39 10.42 -26.72
CA GLN A 424 -2.39 10.83 -27.72
C GLN A 424 -1.77 11.49 -28.95
N ARG A 425 -0.66 12.22 -28.81
CA ARG A 425 0.06 12.85 -29.94
C ARG A 425 0.89 11.86 -30.75
N LEU A 426 1.32 10.76 -30.12
CA LEU A 426 2.11 9.71 -30.76
C LEU A 426 1.26 8.66 -31.46
N LYS A 427 -0.03 8.54 -31.12
CA LYS A 427 -0.96 7.69 -31.88
C LYS A 427 -1.13 8.29 -33.27
N PRO A 428 -0.81 7.55 -34.35
CA PRO A 428 -1.09 8.03 -35.70
C PRO A 428 -2.59 8.28 -35.82
N SER A 429 -2.96 9.39 -36.46
CA SER A 429 -4.33 9.71 -36.82
C SER A 429 -4.91 8.56 -37.65
N SER A 430 -5.57 7.60 -37.00
CA SER A 430 -6.26 6.53 -37.71
C SER A 430 -7.46 7.15 -38.41
N VAL A 431 -7.29 7.38 -39.71
CA VAL A 431 -8.30 7.47 -40.76
C VAL A 431 -9.49 8.38 -40.43
N GLN A 432 -9.40 9.61 -40.91
CA GLN A 432 -10.57 10.42 -41.22
C GLN A 432 -11.59 9.57 -42.00
N ASP A 433 -12.84 9.64 -41.55
CA ASP A 433 -14.03 9.33 -42.32
C ASP A 433 -13.84 9.59 -43.82
N LYS A 434 -13.65 8.51 -44.57
CA LYS A 434 -14.04 8.42 -45.98
C LYS A 434 -14.93 7.20 -46.14
N ARG A 435 -16.16 7.33 -45.66
CA ARG A 435 -17.32 6.71 -46.31
C ARG A 435 -18.37 7.80 -46.50
N ARG A 436 -18.37 8.34 -47.72
CA ARG A 436 -19.56 8.89 -48.36
C ARG A 436 -20.61 7.79 -48.51
#